data_AF-A0A918JR09-F1
#
_entry.id   AF-A0A918JR09-F1
#
_cell.length_a   1.000
_cell.length_b   1.000
_cell.length_c   1.000
_cell.angle_alpha   90.00
_cell.angle_beta   90.00
_cell.angle_gamma   90.00
#
_symmetry.space_group_name_H-M   'P 1'
#
loop_
_entity.id
_entity.type
_entity.pdbx_description
1 polymer ?
#
loop_
_entity_poly.entity_id
_entity_poly.type
_entity_poly.pdbx_seq_one_letter_code
_entity_poly.pdbx_strand_id
1 'polypeptide(L)'
;MLDFLNETNWWCLLLLLFLAFLLGWLLSRWSLKKKYKKALEDCEKKNTLLKSSTKEKANSTFSNSINLDAPASDNDIKAIKTRDHGGISVNNDLQKPKLNFDSFGKADASQKDDLKLISGVGTFIEEKLNSIGIYTFDQISKFTKEDIETVTTLIQFFPGRIERDKWTEQALKLKDKK
;
A
#
# COMPACT_ATOMS: atom_id res chain seq x y z
N MET A 1 19.27 -62.44 -32.99
CA MET A 1 18.38 -62.88 -31.90
C MET A 1 19.05 -62.39 -30.63
N LEU A 2 18.50 -61.34 -30.00
CA LEU A 2 19.13 -60.65 -28.88
C LEU A 2 19.27 -61.62 -27.69
N ASP A 3 20.49 -61.86 -27.21
CA ASP A 3 20.78 -62.69 -26.02
C ASP A 3 20.32 -61.96 -24.73
N PHE A 4 19.01 -61.87 -24.57
CA PHE A 4 18.33 -61.15 -23.49
C PHE A 4 18.29 -61.92 -22.16
N LEU A 5 19.00 -63.06 -22.06
CA LEU A 5 19.01 -63.98 -20.92
C LEU A 5 20.40 -64.12 -20.28
N ASN A 6 21.22 -63.06 -20.29
CA ASN A 6 22.46 -63.03 -19.53
C ASN A 6 22.31 -62.09 -18.33
N GLU A 7 22.55 -62.60 -17.12
CA GLU A 7 22.44 -61.86 -15.85
C GLU A 7 23.21 -60.53 -15.88
N THR A 8 24.33 -60.45 -16.59
CA THR A 8 25.13 -59.22 -16.72
C THR A 8 24.47 -58.11 -17.56
N ASN A 9 23.52 -58.42 -18.44
CA ASN A 9 22.89 -57.41 -19.30
C ASN A 9 21.90 -56.52 -18.53
N TRP A 10 21.31 -57.03 -17.45
CA TRP A 10 20.42 -56.26 -16.59
C TRP A 10 21.17 -55.20 -15.79
N TRP A 11 22.39 -55.50 -15.34
CA TRP A 11 23.28 -54.53 -14.70
C TRP A 11 23.68 -53.40 -15.64
N CYS A 12 23.93 -53.70 -16.92
CA CYS A 12 24.22 -52.69 -17.93
C CYS A 12 23.03 -51.74 -18.19
N LEU A 13 21.81 -52.28 -18.27
CA LEU A 13 20.59 -51.47 -18.42
C LEU A 13 20.34 -50.58 -17.20
N LEU A 14 20.56 -51.12 -16.00
CA LEU A 14 20.42 -50.37 -14.74
C LEU A 14 21.45 -49.24 -14.64
N LEU A 15 22.70 -49.50 -15.03
CA LEU A 15 23.76 -48.49 -15.10
C LEU A 15 23.40 -47.37 -16.09
N LEU A 16 22.90 -47.71 -17.27
CA LEU A 16 22.50 -46.73 -18.30
C LEU A 16 21.36 -45.82 -17.81
N LEU A 17 20.34 -46.40 -17.17
CA LEU A 17 19.22 -45.66 -16.58
C LEU A 17 19.69 -44.74 -15.44
N PHE A 18 20.62 -45.22 -14.62
CA PHE A 18 21.18 -44.44 -13.53
C PHE A 18 22.00 -43.24 -14.04
N LEU A 19 22.80 -43.41 -15.10
CA LEU A 19 23.53 -42.30 -15.72
C LEU A 19 22.59 -41.24 -16.31
N ALA A 20 21.53 -41.66 -17.01
CA ALA A 20 20.52 -40.74 -17.54
C ALA A 20 19.80 -39.96 -16.43
N PHE A 21 19.47 -40.64 -15.32
CA PHE A 21 18.87 -40.01 -14.14
C PHE A 21 19.82 -39.00 -13.49
N LEU A 22 21.11 -39.32 -13.32
CA LEU A 22 22.11 -38.41 -12.77
C LEU A 22 22.35 -37.19 -13.66
N LEU A 23 22.39 -37.37 -14.98
CA LEU A 23 22.50 -36.28 -15.96
C LEU A 23 21.28 -35.34 -15.85
N GLY A 24 20.07 -35.89 -15.77
CA GLY A 24 18.84 -35.11 -15.55
C GLY A 24 18.81 -34.39 -14.21
N TRP A 25 19.26 -35.05 -13.13
CA TRP A 25 19.35 -34.48 -11.80
C TRP A 25 20.37 -33.33 -11.74
N LEU A 26 21.52 -33.47 -12.39
CA LEU A 26 22.56 -32.44 -12.45
C LEU A 26 22.10 -31.21 -13.24
N LEU A 27 21.45 -31.43 -14.39
CA LEU A 27 20.86 -30.35 -15.20
C LEU A 27 19.73 -29.62 -14.44
N SER A 28 18.86 -30.36 -13.74
CA SER A 28 17.79 -29.80 -12.91
C SER A 28 18.34 -28.98 -11.73
N ARG A 29 19.36 -29.49 -11.03
CA ARG A 29 20.01 -28.83 -9.90
C ARG A 29 20.71 -27.52 -10.31
N TRP A 30 21.28 -27.46 -11.52
CA TRP A 30 22.01 -26.29 -12.01
C TRP A 30 21.09 -25.22 -12.62
N SER A 31 20.05 -25.63 -13.34
CA SER A 31 19.18 -24.73 -14.11
C SER A 31 18.28 -23.84 -13.23
N LEU A 32 17.82 -24.36 -12.09
CA LEU A 32 16.93 -23.59 -11.20
C LEU A 32 17.66 -22.50 -10.41
N LYS A 33 18.90 -22.73 -9.95
CA LYS A 33 19.64 -21.76 -9.10
C LYS A 33 19.94 -20.43 -9.79
N LYS A 34 20.04 -20.39 -11.13
CA LYS A 34 20.37 -19.17 -11.89
C LYS A 34 19.20 -18.19 -11.97
N LYS A 35 17.96 -18.69 -12.02
CA LYS A 35 16.77 -17.85 -12.20
C LYS A 35 16.40 -17.06 -10.95
N TYR A 36 16.51 -17.66 -9.77
CA TYR A 36 16.16 -17.00 -8.50
C TYR A 36 17.19 -15.93 -8.07
N LYS A 37 18.47 -16.12 -8.38
CA LYS A 37 19.52 -15.14 -8.06
C LYS A 37 19.35 -13.82 -8.82
N LYS A 38 19.01 -13.89 -10.11
CA LYS A 38 18.82 -12.70 -10.95
C LYS A 38 17.64 -11.84 -10.46
N ALA A 39 16.53 -12.49 -10.11
CA ALA A 39 15.35 -11.79 -9.58
C ALA A 39 15.62 -11.10 -8.23
N LEU A 40 16.50 -11.67 -7.39
CA LEU A 40 16.87 -11.12 -6.10
C LEU A 40 17.76 -9.87 -6.25
N GLU A 41 18.78 -9.93 -7.13
CA GLU A 41 19.66 -8.79 -7.44
C GLU A 41 18.89 -7.61 -8.06
N ASP A 42 17.91 -7.88 -8.92
CA ASP A 42 17.08 -6.84 -9.54
C ASP A 42 16.18 -6.12 -8.51
N CYS A 43 15.72 -6.81 -7.47
CA CYS A 43 14.97 -6.19 -6.37
C CYS A 43 15.87 -5.33 -5.48
N GLU A 44 17.07 -5.82 -5.15
CA GLU A 44 18.03 -5.07 -4.34
C GLU A 44 18.47 -3.78 -5.05
N LYS A 45 18.77 -3.84 -6.36
CA LYS A 45 19.12 -2.66 -7.17
C LYS A 45 18.00 -1.61 -7.21
N LYS A 46 16.74 -2.02 -7.34
CA LYS A 46 15.61 -1.08 -7.28
C LYS A 46 15.51 -0.37 -5.93
N ASN A 47 15.76 -1.11 -4.84
CA ASN A 47 15.72 -0.55 -3.49
C ASN A 47 16.91 0.40 -3.23
N THR A 48 18.11 0.12 -3.75
CA THR A 48 19.27 1.04 -3.65
C THR A 48 19.09 2.33 -4.46
N LEU A 49 18.50 2.25 -5.66
CA LEU A 49 18.19 3.43 -6.49
C LEU A 49 17.13 4.34 -5.86
N LEU A 50 16.10 3.76 -5.25
CA LEU A 50 15.11 4.52 -4.49
C LEU A 50 15.76 5.22 -3.28
N LYS A 51 16.67 4.54 -2.58
CA LYS A 51 17.40 5.13 -1.44
C LYS A 51 18.32 6.29 -1.86
N SER A 52 18.99 6.22 -3.00
CA SER A 52 19.81 7.34 -3.49
C SER A 52 18.96 8.53 -3.94
N SER A 53 17.85 8.29 -4.65
CA SER A 53 16.92 9.36 -5.06
C SER A 53 16.21 10.03 -3.87
N THR A 54 15.98 9.29 -2.78
CA THR A 54 15.40 9.85 -1.55
C THR A 54 16.43 10.64 -0.73
N LYS A 55 17.72 10.24 -0.75
CA LYS A 55 18.79 10.98 -0.06
C LYS A 55 19.04 12.37 -0.63
N GLU A 56 18.86 12.56 -1.94
CA GLU A 56 19.02 13.85 -2.63
C GLU A 56 17.84 14.81 -2.43
N LYS A 57 16.67 14.30 -2.01
CA LYS A 57 15.52 15.13 -1.60
C LYS A 57 15.53 15.46 -0.10
N ALA A 58 16.22 14.66 0.72
CA ALA A 58 16.27 14.85 2.18
C ALA A 58 17.32 15.87 2.63
N ASN A 59 18.45 15.96 1.93
CA ASN A 59 19.55 16.89 2.23
C ASN A 59 19.28 18.35 1.83
N SER A 60 18.26 18.63 1.01
CA SER A 60 17.80 20.01 0.73
C SER A 60 16.76 20.55 1.72
N THR A 61 16.20 19.69 2.58
CA THR A 61 15.19 20.10 3.59
C THR A 61 15.82 20.34 4.98
N PHE A 62 17.04 19.86 5.22
CA PHE A 62 17.73 20.00 6.52
C PHE A 62 18.81 21.10 6.55
N SER A 63 19.10 21.76 5.42
CA SER A 63 20.11 22.82 5.32
C SER A 63 19.62 24.20 5.79
N ASN A 64 18.62 24.26 6.68
CA ASN A 64 18.35 25.46 7.46
C ASN A 64 18.69 25.16 8.93
N SER A 65 19.98 25.03 9.18
CA SER A 65 20.55 24.91 10.52
C SER A 65 20.30 26.20 11.30
N ILE A 66 19.48 26.10 12.34
CA ILE A 66 19.27 27.12 13.35
C ILE A 66 20.63 27.34 14.05
N ASN A 67 21.16 28.56 14.01
CA ASN A 67 22.30 28.96 14.86
C ASN A 67 21.85 28.87 16.32
N LEU A 68 22.56 28.09 17.14
CA LEU A 68 22.43 28.18 18.59
C LEU A 68 23.81 27.98 19.22
N ASP A 69 24.46 29.12 19.50
CA ASP A 69 25.65 29.19 20.33
C ASP A 69 25.27 28.80 21.77
N ALA A 70 25.60 27.57 22.19
CA ALA A 70 25.59 27.19 23.61
C ALA A 70 26.58 26.02 23.86
N PRO A 71 27.45 26.11 24.87
CA PRO A 71 28.55 25.15 25.09
C PRO A 71 28.06 23.81 25.65
N ALA A 72 28.59 22.74 25.07
CA ALA A 72 28.33 21.35 25.42
C ALA A 72 28.75 21.02 26.85
N SER A 73 27.83 20.43 27.62
CA SER A 73 28.11 19.76 28.89
C SER A 73 27.20 18.55 29.06
N ASP A 74 27.87 17.43 29.29
CA ASP A 74 27.44 16.24 30.04
C ASP A 74 26.93 15.01 29.27
N ASN A 75 27.50 13.88 29.70
CA ASN A 75 27.63 12.60 29.02
C ASN A 75 26.40 11.71 29.24
N ASP A 76 25.24 12.12 28.75
CA ASP A 76 24.08 11.24 28.69
C ASP A 76 23.79 10.85 27.23
N ILE A 77 24.39 9.75 26.77
CA ILE A 77 23.90 9.09 25.54
C ILE A 77 22.56 8.43 25.87
N LYS A 78 21.51 9.24 25.93
CA LYS A 78 20.14 8.77 26.02
C LYS A 78 19.70 8.32 24.63
N ALA A 79 19.07 7.15 24.54
CA ALA A 79 18.54 6.63 23.29
C ALA A 79 17.64 7.68 22.63
N ILE A 80 18.07 8.21 21.48
CA ILE A 80 17.26 9.09 20.66
C ILE A 80 16.14 8.24 20.09
N LYS A 81 14.88 8.61 20.37
CA LYS A 81 13.69 7.95 19.82
C LYS A 81 13.78 7.99 18.29
N THR A 82 14.08 6.84 17.67
CA THR A 82 14.44 6.77 16.24
C THR A 82 13.25 6.84 15.28
N ARG A 83 12.02 6.84 15.79
CA ARG A 83 10.83 7.07 14.97
C ARG A 83 9.66 7.47 15.83
N ASP A 84 9.32 8.75 15.82
CA ASP A 84 7.95 9.14 16.12
C ASP A 84 7.05 8.47 15.08
N HIS A 85 6.17 7.56 15.53
CA HIS A 85 5.03 7.08 14.75
C HIS A 85 3.90 8.14 14.72
N GLY A 86 4.19 9.38 15.11
CA GLY A 86 3.38 10.51 14.70
C GLY A 86 3.68 10.73 13.22
N GLY A 87 2.70 10.44 12.36
CA GLY A 87 2.73 10.97 11.01
C GLY A 87 3.04 12.47 11.08
N ILE A 88 3.82 12.97 10.11
CA ILE A 88 4.03 14.40 9.97
C ILE A 88 2.63 15.03 9.93
N SER A 89 2.27 15.80 10.95
CA SER A 89 1.23 16.81 10.80
C SER A 89 1.80 17.82 9.83
N VAL A 90 1.70 17.51 8.54
CA VAL A 90 1.98 18.48 7.50
C VAL A 90 0.93 19.53 7.76
N ASN A 91 1.38 20.71 8.18
CA ASN A 91 0.55 21.90 8.27
C ASN A 91 0.14 22.29 6.83
N ASN A 92 -0.76 21.49 6.24
CA ASN A 92 -1.48 21.79 5.01
C ASN A 92 -2.65 22.74 5.32
N ASP A 93 -2.43 23.73 6.18
CA ASP A 93 -3.42 24.77 6.44
C ASP A 93 -3.63 25.69 5.22
N LEU A 94 -2.82 25.52 4.17
CA LEU A 94 -2.88 26.33 2.95
C LEU A 94 -3.44 25.61 1.71
N GLN A 95 -3.73 24.30 1.76
CA GLN A 95 -4.36 23.57 0.63
C GLN A 95 -5.25 22.42 1.11
N LYS A 96 -6.22 22.68 2.01
CA LYS A 96 -7.34 21.73 2.15
C LYS A 96 -8.17 21.83 0.88
N PRO A 97 -8.32 20.74 0.09
CA PRO A 97 -9.11 20.79 -1.13
C PRO A 97 -10.55 21.16 -0.76
N LYS A 98 -11.10 22.16 -1.44
CA LYS A 98 -12.43 22.69 -1.14
C LYS A 98 -13.47 21.70 -1.64
N LEU A 99 -14.42 21.33 -0.76
CA LEU A 99 -15.58 20.53 -1.17
C LEU A 99 -16.45 21.29 -2.15
N ASN A 100 -16.82 20.61 -3.23
CA ASN A 100 -17.76 21.13 -4.21
C ASN A 100 -19.19 20.70 -3.87
N PHE A 101 -19.82 21.40 -2.93
CA PHE A 101 -21.21 21.14 -2.57
C PHE A 101 -22.22 21.39 -3.70
N ASP A 102 -21.81 22.06 -4.79
CA ASP A 102 -22.68 22.28 -5.94
C ASP A 102 -22.85 20.98 -6.77
N SER A 103 -21.91 20.04 -6.65
CA SER A 103 -21.95 18.73 -7.32
C SER A 103 -22.96 17.78 -6.65
N PHE A 104 -22.82 17.57 -5.32
CA PHE A 104 -23.58 16.56 -4.59
C PHE A 104 -24.68 17.13 -3.67
N GLY A 105 -24.77 18.46 -3.55
CA GLY A 105 -25.79 19.15 -2.75
C GLY A 105 -25.36 19.43 -1.31
N LYS A 106 -26.14 20.30 -0.64
CA LYS A 106 -25.98 20.66 0.78
C LYS A 106 -27.05 19.98 1.61
N ALA A 107 -26.67 19.52 2.80
CA ALA A 107 -27.58 18.97 3.78
C ALA A 107 -27.22 19.51 5.17
N ASP A 108 -28.22 19.61 6.03
CA ASP A 108 -28.06 20.03 7.42
C ASP A 108 -28.01 18.81 8.35
N ALA A 109 -27.44 19.00 9.53
CA ALA A 109 -27.38 17.97 10.57
C ALA A 109 -28.77 17.46 11.02
N SER A 110 -29.83 18.24 10.77
CA SER A 110 -31.22 17.85 11.05
C SER A 110 -31.75 16.75 10.12
N GLN A 111 -31.16 16.61 8.92
CA GLN A 111 -31.55 15.61 7.93
C GLN A 111 -30.60 14.40 7.89
N LYS A 112 -29.71 14.30 8.87
CA LYS A 112 -28.64 13.31 8.93
C LYS A 112 -29.18 11.89 8.82
N ASP A 113 -28.62 11.15 7.87
CA ASP A 113 -28.84 9.72 7.68
C ASP A 113 -27.86 8.88 8.49
N ASP A 114 -28.20 7.61 8.73
CA ASP A 114 -27.28 6.66 9.33
C ASP A 114 -26.27 6.13 8.29
N LEU A 115 -25.20 6.90 8.07
CA LEU A 115 -24.17 6.54 7.08
C LEU A 115 -23.46 5.21 7.38
N LYS A 116 -23.57 4.66 8.60
CA LYS A 116 -22.99 3.35 8.98
C LYS A 116 -23.63 2.19 8.25
N LEU A 117 -24.80 2.39 7.63
CA LEU A 117 -25.43 1.39 6.76
C LEU A 117 -24.63 1.10 5.49
N ILE A 118 -23.71 2.00 5.09
CA ILE A 118 -22.80 1.78 3.97
C ILE A 118 -21.63 0.92 4.44
N SER A 119 -21.42 -0.23 3.79
CA SER A 119 -20.28 -1.11 4.08
C SER A 119 -18.96 -0.38 3.85
N GLY A 120 -18.13 -0.31 4.89
CA GLY A 120 -16.85 0.42 4.91
C GLY A 120 -16.92 1.78 5.62
N VAL A 121 -18.12 2.28 5.93
CA VAL A 121 -18.33 3.45 6.78
C VAL A 121 -18.59 2.97 8.22
N GLY A 122 -17.60 3.15 9.09
CA GLY A 122 -17.77 2.96 10.54
C GLY A 122 -18.09 4.28 11.26
N THR A 123 -18.39 4.22 12.56
CA THR A 123 -18.69 5.40 13.39
C THR A 123 -17.64 6.52 13.25
N PHE A 124 -16.36 6.16 13.24
CA PHE A 124 -15.26 7.13 13.08
C PHE A 124 -15.27 7.84 11.72
N ILE A 125 -15.64 7.12 10.66
CA ILE A 125 -15.70 7.69 9.31
C ILE A 125 -16.95 8.55 9.15
N GLU A 126 -18.08 8.11 9.71
CA GLU A 126 -19.31 8.90 9.78
C GLU A 126 -19.07 10.24 10.49
N GLU A 127 -18.41 10.25 11.65
CA GLU A 127 -18.06 11.48 12.37
C GLU A 127 -17.20 12.43 11.53
N LYS A 128 -16.22 11.89 10.79
CA LYS A 128 -15.38 12.67 9.89
C LYS A 128 -16.17 13.25 8.71
N LEU A 129 -17.07 12.48 8.10
CA LEU A 129 -17.96 12.94 7.02
C LEU A 129 -18.90 14.05 7.51
N ASN A 130 -19.49 13.88 8.69
CA ASN A 130 -20.34 14.91 9.30
C ASN A 130 -19.55 16.19 9.58
N SER A 131 -18.30 16.07 10.05
CA SER A 131 -17.43 17.21 10.34
C SER A 131 -17.11 18.05 9.11
N ILE A 132 -17.19 17.47 7.91
CA ILE A 132 -16.98 18.17 6.64
C ILE A 132 -18.30 18.55 5.94
N GLY A 133 -19.45 18.34 6.57
CA GLY A 133 -20.76 18.76 6.05
C GLY A 133 -21.47 17.74 5.15
N ILE A 134 -21.11 16.46 5.26
CA ILE A 134 -21.73 15.36 4.51
C ILE A 134 -22.53 14.51 5.50
N TYR A 135 -23.85 14.53 5.34
CA TYR A 135 -24.78 13.97 6.33
C TYR A 135 -25.75 12.94 5.74
N THR A 136 -25.99 12.94 4.42
CA THR A 136 -27.07 12.15 3.81
C THR A 136 -26.60 11.16 2.75
N PHE A 137 -27.41 10.11 2.51
CA PHE A 137 -27.16 9.16 1.44
C PHE A 137 -27.27 9.81 0.06
N ASP A 138 -28.13 10.82 -0.10
CA ASP A 138 -28.30 11.51 -1.38
C ASP A 138 -27.00 12.19 -1.82
N GLN A 139 -26.30 12.87 -0.90
CA GLN A 139 -25.00 13.48 -1.17
C GLN A 139 -23.97 12.44 -1.62
N ILE A 140 -23.82 11.35 -0.86
CA ILE A 140 -22.84 10.30 -1.18
C ILE A 140 -23.19 9.61 -2.51
N SER A 141 -24.48 9.47 -2.85
CA SER A 141 -24.90 8.85 -4.11
C SER A 141 -24.52 9.66 -5.36
N LYS A 142 -24.24 10.96 -5.20
CA LYS A 142 -23.92 11.90 -6.27
C LYS A 142 -22.43 12.19 -6.40
N PHE A 143 -21.56 11.59 -5.58
CA PHE A 143 -20.14 11.86 -5.64
C PHE A 143 -19.55 11.52 -7.01
N THR A 144 -18.86 12.51 -7.58
CA THR A 144 -17.97 12.33 -8.74
C THR A 144 -16.63 11.75 -8.29
N LYS A 145 -15.78 11.37 -9.26
CA LYS A 145 -14.47 10.80 -8.95
C LYS A 145 -13.57 11.81 -8.24
N GLU A 146 -13.66 13.06 -8.67
CA GLU A 146 -12.97 14.22 -8.10
C GLU A 146 -13.46 14.51 -6.67
N ASP A 147 -14.76 14.40 -6.43
CA ASP A 147 -15.35 14.56 -5.09
C ASP A 147 -14.85 13.45 -4.15
N ILE A 148 -14.77 12.19 -4.63
CA ILE A 148 -14.27 11.05 -3.85
C ILE A 148 -12.81 11.29 -3.43
N GLU A 149 -11.95 11.74 -4.33
CA GLU A 149 -10.54 12.03 -4.03
C GLU A 149 -10.41 13.18 -3.02
N THR A 150 -11.20 14.23 -3.21
CA THR A 150 -11.26 15.39 -2.30
C THR A 150 -11.72 14.97 -0.90
N VAL A 151 -12.85 14.28 -0.80
CA VAL A 151 -13.40 13.78 0.46
C VAL A 151 -12.39 12.87 1.14
N THR A 152 -11.81 11.90 0.43
CA THR A 152 -10.79 10.97 0.95
C THR A 152 -9.64 11.72 1.60
N THR A 153 -9.14 12.77 0.95
CA THR A 153 -8.05 13.60 1.45
C THR A 153 -8.46 14.36 2.72
N LEU A 154 -9.67 14.94 2.73
CA LEU A 154 -10.18 15.70 3.87
C LEU A 154 -10.42 14.84 5.11
N ILE A 155 -10.98 13.64 4.94
CA ILE A 155 -11.21 12.71 6.04
C ILE A 155 -9.94 11.94 6.44
N GLN A 156 -8.83 12.12 5.70
CA GLN A 156 -7.56 11.40 5.86
C GLN A 156 -7.75 9.89 5.79
N PHE A 157 -8.58 9.44 4.84
CA PHE A 157 -8.88 8.02 4.63
C PHE A 157 -7.99 7.42 3.54
N PHE A 158 -7.94 6.09 3.48
CA PHE A 158 -7.11 5.40 2.50
C PHE A 158 -7.66 5.62 1.08
N PRO A 159 -6.81 6.04 0.12
CA PRO A 159 -7.23 6.24 -1.26
C PRO A 159 -7.76 4.96 -1.90
N GLY A 160 -8.77 5.11 -2.76
CA GLY A 160 -9.42 4.01 -3.49
C GLY A 160 -10.39 3.15 -2.66
N ARG A 161 -10.49 3.34 -1.33
CA ARG A 161 -11.42 2.56 -0.50
C ARG A 161 -12.88 2.87 -0.78
N ILE A 162 -13.22 4.15 -0.98
CA ILE A 162 -14.59 4.60 -1.26
C ILE A 162 -15.11 3.98 -2.56
N GLU A 163 -14.27 3.91 -3.60
CA GLU A 163 -14.61 3.30 -4.89
C GLU A 163 -14.72 1.78 -4.79
N ARG A 164 -13.72 1.12 -4.17
CA ARG A 164 -13.66 -0.33 -4.04
C ARG A 164 -14.81 -0.87 -3.19
N ASP A 165 -15.14 -0.17 -2.12
CA ASP A 165 -16.25 -0.50 -1.24
C ASP A 165 -17.58 0.07 -1.81
N LYS A 166 -17.59 0.66 -3.03
CA LYS A 166 -18.78 1.07 -3.81
C LYS A 166 -19.78 1.93 -3.04
N TRP A 167 -19.30 2.96 -2.33
CA TRP A 167 -20.15 3.78 -1.47
C TRP A 167 -21.27 4.49 -2.24
N THR A 168 -21.00 5.02 -3.43
CA THR A 168 -21.99 5.69 -4.29
C THR A 168 -23.16 4.78 -4.65
N GLU A 169 -22.88 3.54 -5.07
CA GLU A 169 -23.89 2.54 -5.42
C GLU A 169 -24.72 2.10 -4.19
N GLN A 170 -24.08 1.95 -3.02
CA GLN A 170 -24.77 1.59 -1.78
C GLN A 170 -25.67 2.72 -1.29
N ALA A 171 -25.15 3.96 -1.30
CA ALA A 171 -25.91 5.14 -0.93
C ALA A 171 -27.13 5.34 -1.85
N LEU A 172 -26.99 5.06 -3.14
CA LEU A 172 -28.11 5.08 -4.09
C LEU A 172 -29.22 4.08 -3.69
N LYS A 173 -28.86 2.87 -3.27
CA LYS A 173 -29.86 1.87 -2.82
C LYS A 173 -30.51 2.23 -1.48
N LEU A 174 -29.80 2.95 -0.62
CA LEU A 174 -30.28 3.32 0.71
C LEU A 174 -31.17 4.56 0.66
N LYS A 175 -30.88 5.52 -0.24
CA LYS A 175 -31.72 6.72 -0.37
C LYS A 175 -33.14 6.39 -0.83
N ASP A 176 -33.31 5.38 -1.69
CA ASP A 176 -34.60 4.96 -2.22
C ASP A 176 -35.44 4.16 -1.20
N LYS A 177 -34.81 3.73 -0.10
CA LYS A 177 -35.44 2.98 1.00
C LYS A 177 -35.81 3.85 2.20
N LYS A 178 -35.48 5.14 2.15
CA LYS A 178 -35.79 6.14 3.18
C LYS A 178 -37.25 6.58 3.09
#